data_AF-E6TXE2-F1
#
_entry.id   AF-E6TXE2-F1
#
_cell.length_a   1.000
_cell.length_b   1.000
_cell.length_c   1.000
_cell.angle_alpha   90.00
_cell.angle_beta   90.00
_cell.angle_gamma   90.00
#
_symmetry.space_group_name_H-M   'P 1'
#
loop_
_entity.id
_entity.type
_entity.pdbx_description
1 polymer ?
#
loop_
_entity_poly.entity_id
_entity_poly.type
_entity_poly.pdbx_seq_one_letter_code
_entity_poly.pdbx_strand_id
1 'polypeptide(L)'
;MPDARVVAGNWIDAVGTIISAIAEVRELANVNEMNDLLVTIGEGLQAIGGSIASLTATDDDELGFSGSWIDNAGAATSSIAAYLQHIDEENGDDNILLESLGDGLQSLGSFMSAISDYEAGEDTYALGNAIQGIGAGLESIAGIYELRELEVAGQPIGTIGAILQAIGQNLNAVTVTREVLGQD
;
A
#
# COMPACT_ATOMS: atom_id res chain seq x y z
N MET A 1 -7.61 11.12 21.32
CA MET A 1 -8.21 11.77 20.15
C MET A 1 -7.11 11.95 19.12
N PRO A 2 -7.23 11.30 17.95
CA PRO A 2 -6.25 11.42 16.89
C PRO A 2 -6.04 12.88 16.46
N ASP A 3 -4.79 13.25 16.15
CA ASP A 3 -4.46 14.55 15.55
C ASP A 3 -5.10 14.62 14.14
N ALA A 4 -5.53 15.82 13.72
CA ALA A 4 -5.98 16.07 12.35
C ALA A 4 -4.96 15.61 11.29
N ARG A 5 -3.67 15.57 11.64
CA ARG A 5 -2.62 15.00 10.80
C ARG A 5 -2.77 13.49 10.58
N VAL A 6 -3.16 12.73 11.60
CA VAL A 6 -3.39 11.27 11.47
C VAL A 6 -4.52 11.02 10.48
N VAL A 7 -5.63 11.75 10.64
CA VAL A 7 -6.79 11.65 9.74
C VAL A 7 -6.40 12.03 8.31
N ALA A 8 -5.70 13.15 8.13
CA ALA A 8 -5.26 13.59 6.81
C ALA A 8 -4.30 12.58 6.16
N GLY A 9 -3.34 12.04 6.91
CA GLY A 9 -2.39 11.04 6.44
C GLY A 9 -3.08 9.78 5.93
N ASN A 10 -3.97 9.20 6.75
CA ASN A 10 -4.74 8.00 6.36
C ASN A 10 -5.60 8.24 5.12
N TRP A 11 -6.22 9.42 4.96
CA TRP A 11 -7.01 9.71 3.76
C TRP A 11 -6.15 9.96 2.51
N ILE A 12 -4.97 10.56 2.64
CA ILE A 12 -4.03 10.71 1.52
C ILE A 12 -3.60 9.33 1.02
N ASP A 13 -3.28 8.44 1.95
CA ASP A 13 -2.89 7.07 1.67
C ASP A 13 -4.03 6.25 1.06
N ALA A 14 -5.23 6.33 1.64
CA ALA A 14 -6.44 5.71 1.10
C ALA A 14 -6.77 6.17 -0.34
N VAL A 15 -6.45 7.41 -0.70
CA VAL A 15 -6.57 7.89 -2.10
C VAL A 15 -5.47 7.30 -2.98
N GLY A 16 -4.25 7.18 -2.46
CA GLY A 16 -3.13 6.54 -3.13
C GLY A 16 -3.45 5.09 -3.53
N THR A 17 -3.90 4.27 -2.59
CA THR A 17 -4.31 2.87 -2.84
C THR A 17 -5.43 2.75 -3.88
N ILE A 18 -6.41 3.67 -3.88
CA ILE A 18 -7.46 3.70 -4.90
C ILE A 18 -6.87 3.98 -6.30
N ILE A 19 -5.91 4.89 -6.39
CA ILE A 19 -5.27 5.24 -7.67
C ILE A 19 -4.45 4.04 -8.19
N SER A 20 -3.67 3.37 -7.34
CA SER A 20 -2.95 2.13 -7.70
C SER A 20 -3.93 1.05 -8.18
N ALA A 21 -5.02 0.81 -7.44
CA ALA A 21 -6.05 -0.16 -7.84
C ALA A 21 -6.72 0.18 -9.18
N ILE A 22 -6.90 1.46 -9.51
CA ILE A 22 -7.41 1.88 -10.82
C ILE A 22 -6.39 1.56 -11.92
N ALA A 23 -5.09 1.73 -11.67
CA ALA A 23 -4.05 1.39 -12.64
C ALA A 23 -4.06 -0.10 -12.97
N GLU A 24 -4.09 -0.94 -11.94
CA GLU A 24 -4.17 -2.40 -12.06
C GLU A 24 -5.41 -2.88 -12.81
N VAL A 25 -6.59 -2.34 -12.46
CA VAL A 25 -7.85 -2.68 -13.16
C VAL A 25 -7.78 -2.28 -14.64
N ARG A 26 -7.12 -1.16 -14.96
CA ARG A 26 -6.91 -0.75 -16.36
C ARG A 26 -5.96 -1.69 -17.08
N GLU A 27 -4.93 -2.19 -16.41
CA GLU A 27 -4.01 -3.17 -16.98
C GLU A 27 -4.73 -4.47 -17.35
N LEU A 28 -5.55 -4.99 -16.42
CA LEU A 28 -6.39 -6.16 -16.66
C LEU A 28 -7.36 -5.95 -17.83
N ALA A 29 -7.78 -4.70 -18.06
CA ALA A 29 -8.60 -4.29 -19.20
C ALA A 29 -7.81 -4.03 -20.50
N ASN A 30 -6.49 -4.22 -20.49
CA ASN A 30 -5.55 -3.92 -21.59
C ASN A 30 -5.54 -2.44 -22.01
N VAL A 31 -5.60 -1.53 -21.03
CA VAL A 31 -5.57 -0.06 -21.24
C VAL A 31 -4.34 0.54 -20.56
N ASN A 32 -3.15 0.29 -21.10
CA ASN A 32 -1.89 0.38 -20.34
C ASN A 32 -1.12 1.71 -20.43
N GLU A 33 -1.49 2.63 -21.33
CA GLU A 33 -0.69 3.82 -21.70
C GLU A 33 -0.26 4.75 -20.55
N MET A 34 -0.88 4.65 -19.37
CA MET A 34 -0.60 5.52 -18.22
C MET A 34 -0.53 4.74 -16.89
N ASN A 35 -0.44 3.42 -16.92
CA ASN A 35 -0.59 2.62 -15.69
C ASN A 35 0.59 2.84 -14.74
N ASP A 36 1.82 2.75 -15.23
CA ASP A 36 3.03 2.97 -14.43
C ASP A 36 3.03 4.37 -13.78
N LEU A 37 2.52 5.38 -14.50
CA LEU A 37 2.39 6.73 -13.95
C LEU A 37 1.32 6.83 -12.87
N LEU A 38 0.20 6.11 -13.03
CA LEU A 38 -0.83 6.03 -11.99
C LEU A 38 -0.31 5.29 -10.76
N VAL A 39 0.39 4.16 -10.93
CA VAL A 39 1.04 3.43 -9.83
C VAL A 39 2.07 4.31 -9.13
N THR A 40 2.93 5.00 -9.88
CA THR A 40 3.89 6.00 -9.35
C THR A 40 3.19 6.99 -8.42
N ILE A 41 2.07 7.56 -8.86
CA ILE A 41 1.31 8.56 -8.09
C ILE A 41 0.61 7.90 -6.89
N GLY A 42 0.00 6.73 -7.08
CA GLY A 42 -0.72 5.99 -6.06
C GLY A 42 0.19 5.61 -4.91
N GLU A 43 1.22 4.82 -5.17
CA GLU A 43 2.25 4.41 -4.21
C GLU A 43 2.97 5.61 -3.57
N GLY A 44 3.22 6.67 -4.33
CA GLY A 44 3.82 7.90 -3.80
C GLY A 44 2.91 8.62 -2.79
N LEU A 45 1.60 8.64 -3.02
CA LEU A 45 0.63 9.17 -2.06
C LEU A 45 0.50 8.27 -0.83
N GLN A 46 0.55 6.94 -0.98
CA GLN A 46 0.60 5.99 0.14
C GLN A 46 1.80 6.29 1.05
N ALA A 47 3.01 6.33 0.48
CA ALA A 47 4.23 6.62 1.21
C ALA A 47 4.18 7.96 1.97
N ILE A 48 3.65 9.02 1.35
CA ILE A 48 3.52 10.34 1.98
C ILE A 48 2.44 10.32 3.07
N GLY A 49 1.27 9.77 2.77
CA GLY A 49 0.11 9.74 3.65
C GLY A 49 0.37 8.93 4.91
N GLY A 50 0.85 7.69 4.75
CA GLY A 50 1.23 6.82 5.86
C GLY A 50 2.35 7.44 6.69
N SER A 51 3.37 8.06 6.07
CA SER A 51 4.43 8.75 6.82
C SER A 51 3.88 9.89 7.68
N ILE A 52 2.93 10.69 7.16
CA ILE A 52 2.28 11.76 7.93
C ILE A 52 1.51 11.18 9.12
N ALA A 53 0.81 10.05 8.94
CA ALA A 53 0.07 9.38 10.00
C ALA A 53 1.00 8.80 11.08
N SER A 54 2.14 8.22 10.69
CA SER A 54 3.11 7.61 11.61
C SER A 54 3.92 8.63 12.41
N LEU A 55 4.12 9.86 11.90
CA LEU A 55 4.86 10.92 12.62
C LEU A 55 4.22 11.36 13.95
N THR A 56 2.95 11.00 14.16
CA THR A 56 2.20 11.30 15.38
C THR A 56 2.02 10.11 16.31
N ALA A 57 2.56 8.94 15.95
CA ALA A 57 2.60 7.77 16.83
C ALA A 57 3.52 8.04 18.04
N THR A 58 3.11 7.58 19.22
CA THR A 58 3.85 7.76 20.48
C THR A 58 4.91 6.69 20.68
N ASP A 59 5.98 7.01 21.43
CA ASP A 59 7.14 6.14 21.68
C ASP A 59 6.83 4.76 22.30
N ASP A 60 5.61 4.51 22.78
CA ASP A 60 5.23 3.25 23.45
C ASP A 60 4.83 2.10 22.50
N ASP A 61 4.71 2.36 21.19
CA ASP A 61 4.37 1.36 20.15
C ASP A 61 5.52 1.15 19.15
N GLU A 62 6.58 0.45 19.58
CA GLU A 62 7.77 0.22 18.74
C GLU A 62 7.46 -0.66 17.51
N LEU A 63 6.57 -1.65 17.64
CA LEU A 63 6.26 -2.60 16.57
C LEU A 63 5.41 -1.96 15.48
N GLY A 64 4.33 -1.26 15.84
CA GLY A 64 3.45 -0.57 14.91
C GLY A 64 4.15 0.62 14.26
N PHE A 65 4.98 1.36 15.00
CA PHE A 65 5.85 2.39 14.43
C PHE A 65 6.80 1.79 13.37
N SER A 66 7.52 0.74 13.71
CA SER A 66 8.46 0.09 12.78
C SER A 66 7.75 -0.49 11.56
N GLY A 67 6.60 -1.14 11.78
CA GLY A 67 5.75 -1.70 10.73
C GLY A 67 5.32 -0.63 9.74
N SER A 68 4.78 0.48 10.24
CA SER A 68 4.37 1.61 9.40
C SER A 68 5.53 2.21 8.62
N TRP A 69 6.73 2.35 9.22
CA TRP A 69 7.89 2.87 8.48
C TRP A 69 8.41 1.91 7.41
N ILE A 70 8.37 0.60 7.66
CA ILE A 70 8.72 -0.42 6.66
C ILE A 70 7.74 -0.37 5.50
N ASP A 71 6.45 -0.26 5.81
CA ASP A 71 5.37 -0.15 4.83
C ASP A 71 5.54 1.07 3.93
N ASN A 72 5.66 2.26 4.54
CA ASN A 72 5.88 3.52 3.84
C ASN A 72 7.15 3.52 2.96
N ALA A 73 8.22 2.87 3.43
CA ALA A 73 9.45 2.71 2.65
C ALA A 73 9.26 1.76 1.45
N GLY A 74 8.44 0.72 1.64
CA GLY A 74 7.97 -0.16 0.57
C GLY A 74 7.23 0.61 -0.51
N ALA A 75 6.19 1.38 -0.12
CA ALA A 75 5.41 2.22 -1.03
C ALA A 75 6.29 3.23 -1.79
N ALA A 76 7.24 3.87 -1.10
CA ALA A 76 8.18 4.78 -1.76
C ALA A 76 9.07 4.05 -2.78
N THR A 77 9.44 2.79 -2.49
CA THR A 77 10.23 1.95 -3.40
C THR A 77 9.41 1.57 -4.63
N SER A 78 8.18 1.09 -4.45
CA SER A 78 7.25 0.76 -5.54
C SER A 78 6.95 1.97 -6.42
N SER A 79 6.73 3.15 -5.82
CA SER A 79 6.54 4.41 -6.55
C SER A 79 7.72 4.77 -7.47
N ILE A 80 8.94 4.66 -6.95
CA ILE A 80 10.16 4.92 -7.73
C ILE A 80 10.34 3.85 -8.82
N ALA A 81 10.08 2.59 -8.51
CA ALA A 81 10.18 1.48 -9.45
C ALA A 81 9.21 1.65 -10.63
N ALA A 82 7.95 1.94 -10.37
CA ALA A 82 6.94 2.23 -11.40
C ALA A 82 7.35 3.44 -12.27
N TYR A 83 7.91 4.49 -11.65
CA TYR A 83 8.40 5.63 -12.42
C TYR A 83 9.56 5.23 -13.35
N LEU A 84 10.47 4.37 -12.89
CA LEU A 84 11.58 3.87 -13.70
C LEU A 84 11.08 3.00 -14.86
N GLN A 85 10.08 2.13 -14.64
CA GLN A 85 9.42 1.37 -15.72
C GLN A 85 8.88 2.30 -16.81
N HIS A 86 8.28 3.42 -16.41
CA HIS A 86 7.72 4.39 -17.35
C HIS A 86 8.78 5.09 -18.23
N ILE A 87 9.98 5.36 -17.69
CA ILE A 87 10.99 6.19 -18.37
C ILE A 87 12.19 5.39 -18.93
N ASP A 88 12.35 4.13 -18.53
CA ASP A 88 13.51 3.30 -18.81
C ASP A 88 13.10 1.84 -19.12
N GLU A 89 12.55 1.65 -20.32
CA GLU A 89 12.11 0.34 -20.82
C GLU A 89 13.26 -0.69 -20.95
N GLU A 90 14.54 -0.24 -21.02
CA GLU A 90 15.69 -1.15 -21.17
C GLU A 90 15.95 -1.99 -19.91
N ASN A 91 15.53 -1.50 -18.74
CA ASN A 91 15.72 -2.15 -17.44
C ASN A 91 14.41 -2.68 -16.84
N GLY A 92 13.43 -3.03 -17.69
CA GLY A 92 12.08 -3.48 -17.28
C GLY A 92 12.08 -4.52 -16.16
N ASP A 93 12.77 -5.65 -16.33
CA ASP A 93 12.82 -6.72 -15.33
C ASP A 93 13.42 -6.27 -13.98
N ASP A 94 14.47 -5.46 -14.00
CA ASP A 94 15.08 -4.96 -12.76
C ASP A 94 14.12 -4.01 -12.02
N ASN A 95 13.34 -3.23 -12.76
CA ASN A 95 12.37 -2.31 -12.17
C ASN A 95 11.12 -3.05 -11.67
N ILE A 96 10.62 -4.07 -12.37
CA ILE A 96 9.54 -4.95 -11.90
C ILE A 96 9.98 -5.68 -10.63
N LEU A 97 11.23 -6.16 -10.56
CA LEU A 97 11.77 -6.74 -9.34
C LEU A 97 11.82 -5.74 -8.19
N LEU A 98 12.20 -4.50 -8.47
CA LEU A 98 12.25 -3.44 -7.45
C LEU A 98 10.86 -3.10 -6.90
N GLU A 99 9.84 -3.03 -7.76
CA GLU A 99 8.45 -2.85 -7.37
C GLU A 99 7.95 -4.02 -6.50
N SER A 100 8.16 -5.25 -6.96
CA SER A 100 7.81 -6.47 -6.22
C SER A 100 8.48 -6.53 -4.83
N LEU A 101 9.71 -6.03 -4.70
CA LEU A 101 10.40 -5.89 -3.41
C LEU A 101 9.77 -4.79 -2.54
N GLY A 102 9.38 -3.66 -3.13
CA GLY A 102 8.64 -2.59 -2.46
C GLY A 102 7.35 -3.13 -1.86
N ASP A 103 6.54 -3.82 -2.63
CA ASP A 103 5.27 -4.43 -2.17
C ASP A 103 5.50 -5.53 -1.13
N GLY A 104 6.61 -6.26 -1.23
CA GLY A 104 7.02 -7.21 -0.20
C GLY A 104 7.31 -6.53 1.14
N LEU A 105 7.93 -5.34 1.13
CA LEU A 105 8.13 -4.52 2.32
C LEU A 105 6.79 -3.97 2.82
N GLN A 106 5.92 -3.51 1.94
CA GLN A 106 4.55 -3.08 2.29
C GLN A 106 3.79 -4.19 3.03
N SER A 107 3.80 -5.39 2.46
CA SER A 107 3.18 -6.57 3.07
C SER A 107 3.71 -6.85 4.48
N LEU A 108 5.03 -6.85 4.65
CA LEU A 108 5.67 -7.08 5.95
C LEU A 108 5.30 -5.98 6.96
N GLY A 109 5.42 -4.72 6.55
CA GLY A 109 5.15 -3.56 7.40
C GLY A 109 3.69 -3.52 7.86
N SER A 110 2.76 -3.71 6.92
CA SER A 110 1.33 -3.82 7.18
C SER A 110 0.99 -4.94 8.16
N PHE A 111 1.60 -6.14 8.02
CA PHE A 111 1.38 -7.21 8.99
C PHE A 111 1.97 -6.93 10.38
N MET A 112 3.11 -6.22 10.47
CA MET A 112 3.66 -5.79 11.76
C MET A 112 2.71 -4.82 12.46
N SER A 113 2.17 -3.83 11.73
CA SER A 113 1.16 -2.92 12.26
C SER A 113 -0.11 -3.67 12.69
N ALA A 114 -0.58 -4.62 11.88
CA ALA A 114 -1.74 -5.44 12.21
C ALA A 114 -1.58 -6.24 13.52
N ILE A 115 -0.38 -6.81 13.75
CA ILE A 115 -0.07 -7.51 15.01
C ILE A 115 -0.07 -6.52 16.18
N SER A 116 0.53 -5.34 16.02
CA SER A 116 0.57 -4.34 17.08
C SER A 116 -0.83 -3.86 17.47
N ASP A 117 -1.66 -3.52 16.48
CA ASP A 117 -3.05 -3.08 16.71
C ASP A 117 -3.87 -4.17 17.41
N TYR A 118 -3.69 -5.43 17.01
CA TYR A 118 -4.38 -6.54 17.64
C TYR A 118 -3.97 -6.70 19.12
N GLU A 119 -2.68 -6.55 19.43
CA GLU A 119 -2.18 -6.59 20.82
C GLU A 119 -2.67 -5.40 21.66
N ALA A 120 -2.89 -4.25 21.02
CA ALA A 120 -3.47 -3.06 21.63
C ALA A 120 -5.00 -3.13 21.81
N GLY A 121 -5.67 -4.13 21.22
CA GLY A 121 -7.13 -4.28 21.24
C GLY A 121 -7.86 -3.42 20.19
N GLU A 122 -7.13 -2.91 19.21
CA GLU A 122 -7.58 -2.06 18.12
C GLU A 122 -8.02 -2.91 16.91
N ASP A 123 -9.00 -3.81 17.13
CA ASP A 123 -9.39 -4.89 16.20
C ASP A 123 -9.70 -4.42 14.77
N THR A 124 -10.22 -3.21 14.61
CA THR A 124 -10.60 -2.68 13.28
C THR A 124 -9.37 -2.25 12.48
N TYR A 125 -8.36 -1.62 13.12
CA TYR A 125 -7.09 -1.32 12.46
C TYR A 125 -6.30 -2.58 12.18
N ALA A 126 -6.30 -3.53 13.11
CA ALA A 126 -5.68 -4.84 12.90
C ALA A 126 -6.24 -5.53 11.65
N LEU A 127 -7.56 -5.48 11.45
CA LEU A 127 -8.20 -6.01 10.25
C LEU A 127 -7.82 -5.22 8.99
N GLY A 128 -7.85 -3.89 9.03
CA GLY A 128 -7.48 -3.04 7.89
C GLY A 128 -6.05 -3.29 7.43
N ASN A 129 -5.10 -3.26 8.35
CA ASN A 129 -3.69 -3.52 8.12
C ASN A 129 -3.42 -4.97 7.66
N ALA A 130 -4.15 -5.95 8.20
CA ALA A 130 -4.03 -7.33 7.71
C ALA A 130 -4.53 -7.48 6.27
N ILE A 131 -5.64 -6.84 5.90
CA ILE A 131 -6.16 -6.86 4.52
C ILE A 131 -5.16 -6.18 3.58
N GLN A 132 -4.59 -5.03 3.97
CA GLN A 132 -3.58 -4.33 3.18
C GLN A 132 -2.31 -5.18 3.01
N GLY A 133 -1.83 -5.80 4.10
CA GLY A 133 -0.66 -6.68 4.03
C GLY A 133 -0.85 -7.89 3.12
N ILE A 134 -2.06 -8.47 3.08
CA ILE A 134 -2.41 -9.49 2.08
C ILE A 134 -2.38 -8.90 0.67
N GLY A 135 -2.96 -7.72 0.48
CA GLY A 135 -3.00 -7.02 -0.80
C GLY A 135 -1.63 -6.82 -1.42
N ALA A 136 -0.75 -6.12 -0.70
CA ALA A 136 0.63 -5.89 -1.10
C ALA A 136 1.41 -7.20 -1.34
N GLY A 137 1.14 -8.24 -0.53
CA GLY A 137 1.74 -9.56 -0.74
C GLY A 137 1.33 -10.20 -2.07
N LEU A 138 0.09 -9.97 -2.54
CA LEU A 138 -0.38 -10.44 -3.84
C LEU A 138 0.23 -9.64 -4.99
N GLU A 139 0.39 -8.32 -4.88
CA GLU A 139 1.08 -7.48 -5.87
C GLU A 139 2.56 -7.88 -6.00
N SER A 140 3.24 -8.12 -4.88
CA SER A 140 4.59 -8.68 -4.87
C SER A 140 4.67 -10.01 -5.63
N ILE A 141 3.71 -10.93 -5.41
CA ILE A 141 3.63 -12.20 -6.14
C ILE A 141 3.34 -11.96 -7.64
N ALA A 142 2.47 -11.02 -7.98
CA ALA A 142 2.14 -10.69 -9.37
C ALA A 142 3.37 -10.22 -10.14
N GLY A 143 4.20 -9.35 -9.56
CA GLY A 143 5.49 -8.96 -10.17
C GLY A 143 6.43 -10.15 -10.40
N ILE A 144 6.45 -11.15 -9.49
CA ILE A 144 7.21 -12.40 -9.73
C ILE A 144 6.64 -13.22 -10.89
N TYR A 145 5.33 -13.19 -11.13
CA TYR A 145 4.72 -13.85 -12.29
C TYR A 145 5.08 -13.13 -13.58
N GLU A 146 5.08 -11.80 -13.58
CA GLU A 146 5.50 -10.99 -14.72
C GLU A 146 6.96 -11.26 -15.10
N LEU A 147 7.88 -11.28 -14.13
CA LEU A 147 9.29 -11.67 -14.34
C LEU A 147 9.49 -13.09 -14.89
N ARG A 148 8.44 -13.91 -14.88
CA ARG A 148 8.45 -15.29 -15.39
C ARG A 148 7.70 -15.43 -16.70
N GLU A 149 7.30 -14.34 -17.34
CA GLU A 149 6.49 -14.32 -18.56
C GLU A 149 5.13 -15.04 -18.34
N LEU A 150 4.55 -14.87 -17.14
CA LEU A 150 3.26 -15.44 -16.72
C LEU A 150 2.20 -14.36 -16.44
N GLU A 151 2.22 -13.26 -17.20
CA GLU A 151 1.40 -12.06 -17.00
C GLU A 151 -0.09 -12.37 -16.96
N VAL A 152 -0.57 -13.29 -17.83
CA VAL A 152 -1.98 -13.71 -17.87
C VAL A 152 -2.46 -14.29 -16.54
N ALA A 153 -1.57 -14.93 -15.79
CA ALA A 153 -1.87 -15.45 -14.46
C ALA A 153 -1.55 -14.44 -13.35
N GLY A 154 -0.55 -13.58 -13.54
CA GLY A 154 -0.12 -12.55 -12.58
C GLY A 154 -1.09 -11.37 -12.47
N GLN A 155 -1.55 -10.81 -13.59
CA GLN A 155 -2.38 -9.59 -13.62
C GLN A 155 -3.64 -9.69 -12.73
N PRO A 156 -4.45 -10.76 -12.77
CA PRO A 156 -5.60 -10.86 -11.86
C PRO A 156 -5.20 -10.91 -10.38
N ILE A 157 -4.02 -11.45 -10.07
CA ILE A 157 -3.49 -11.52 -8.70
C ILE A 157 -3.12 -10.12 -8.21
N GLY A 158 -2.36 -9.37 -9.01
CA GLY A 158 -1.96 -7.98 -8.71
C GLY A 158 -3.17 -7.07 -8.55
N THR A 159 -4.13 -7.16 -9.48
CA THR A 159 -5.38 -6.40 -9.38
C THR A 159 -6.19 -6.71 -8.12
N ILE A 160 -6.28 -7.98 -7.72
CA ILE A 160 -6.93 -8.32 -6.44
C ILE A 160 -6.13 -7.74 -5.27
N GLY A 161 -4.79 -7.79 -5.34
CA GLY A 161 -3.89 -7.22 -4.36
C GLY A 161 -4.17 -5.74 -4.11
N ALA A 162 -4.13 -4.93 -5.16
CA ALA A 162 -4.37 -3.49 -5.08
C ALA A 162 -5.77 -3.14 -4.56
N ILE A 163 -6.79 -3.92 -4.96
CA ILE A 163 -8.16 -3.75 -4.44
C ILE A 163 -8.20 -4.04 -2.93
N LEU A 164 -7.51 -5.07 -2.45
CA LEU A 164 -7.43 -5.36 -1.02
C LEU A 164 -6.69 -4.25 -0.28
N GLN A 165 -5.57 -3.74 -0.79
CA GLN A 165 -4.89 -2.57 -0.22
C GLN A 165 -5.84 -1.38 -0.07
N ALA A 166 -6.58 -1.06 -1.13
CA ALA A 166 -7.57 0.02 -1.11
C ALA A 166 -8.67 -0.22 -0.05
N ILE A 167 -9.19 -1.45 0.07
CA ILE A 167 -10.19 -1.77 1.09
C ILE A 167 -9.63 -1.60 2.50
N GLY A 168 -8.45 -2.18 2.76
CA GLY A 168 -7.80 -2.13 4.07
C GLY A 168 -7.54 -0.69 4.51
N GLN A 169 -6.94 0.12 3.64
CA GLN A 169 -6.56 1.48 4.02
C GLN A 169 -7.74 2.44 4.09
N ASN A 170 -8.79 2.24 3.27
CA ASN A 170 -10.02 3.00 3.42
C ASN A 170 -10.77 2.64 4.71
N LEU A 171 -10.68 1.39 5.19
CA LEU A 171 -11.20 1.00 6.50
C LEU A 171 -10.46 1.73 7.63
N ASN A 172 -9.14 1.78 7.59
CA ASN A 172 -8.32 2.53 8.55
C ASN A 172 -8.69 4.02 8.57
N ALA A 173 -8.78 4.66 7.39
CA ALA A 173 -9.15 6.07 7.26
C ALA A 173 -10.55 6.40 7.82
N VAL A 174 -11.53 5.51 7.62
CA VAL A 174 -12.87 5.67 8.20
C VAL A 174 -12.83 5.48 9.72
N THR A 175 -12.08 4.50 10.21
CA THR A 175 -11.97 4.20 11.65
C THR A 175 -11.42 5.40 12.42
N VAL A 176 -10.28 5.94 11.99
CA VAL A 176 -9.69 7.13 12.64
C VAL A 176 -10.61 8.35 12.58
N THR A 177 -11.39 8.48 11.51
CA THR A 177 -12.37 9.57 11.39
C THR A 177 -13.50 9.40 12.40
N ARG A 178 -13.99 8.18 12.64
CA ARG A 178 -15.06 7.91 13.61
C ARG A 178 -14.63 8.20 15.04
N GLU A 179 -13.40 7.85 15.41
CA GLU A 179 -12.84 8.16 16.74
C GLU A 179 -12.79 9.67 17.00
N VAL A 180 -12.34 10.45 16.00
CA VAL A 180 -12.31 11.92 16.12
C VAL A 180 -13.72 12.50 16.27
N LEU A 181 -14.72 11.87 15.65
CA LEU A 181 -16.13 12.27 15.76
C LEU A 181 -16.83 11.73 17.02
N GLY A 182 -16.18 10.88 17.82
CA GLY A 182 -16.74 10.24 19.00
C GLY A 182 -17.87 9.25 18.70
N GLN A 183 -17.77 8.54 17.57
CA GLN A 183 -18.79 7.61 17.07
C GLN A 183 -18.34 6.15 17.12
N ASP A 184 -17.77 5.70 18.24
CA ASP A 184 -17.32 4.31 18.42
C ASP A 184 -18.50 3.31 18.40
#